data_AF-A0A972XZB1-F1
#
_entry.id   AF-A0A972XZB1-F1
#
_cell.length_a   1.000
_cell.length_b   1.000
_cell.length_c   1.000
_cell.angle_alpha   90.00
_cell.angle_beta   90.00
_cell.angle_gamma   90.00
#
_symmetry.space_group_name_H-M   'P 1'
#
loop_
_entity.id
_entity.type
_entity.pdbx_description
1 polymer ?
#
loop_
_entity_poly.entity_id
_entity_poly.type
_entity_poly.pdbx_seq_one_letter_code
_entity_poly.pdbx_strand_id
1 'polypeptide(L)' 'MSTPPIRLTHIEHPSFMLIAAILITIGYSKHKKTLTSEKKFKVLTITYSFALLLILSRIPWSNWLA' A
#
# COMPACT_ATOMS: atom_id res chain seq x y z
N MET A 1 -15.72 -20.33 24.55
CA MET A 1 -15.04 -19.05 24.20
C MET A 1 -13.60 -19.31 23.80
N SER A 2 -13.27 -19.18 22.51
CA SER A 2 -11.91 -18.97 22.01
C SER A 2 -12.00 -18.54 20.55
N THR A 3 -12.04 -17.24 20.29
CA THR A 3 -11.93 -16.68 18.93
C THR A 3 -10.64 -15.84 18.78
N PRO A 4 -9.45 -16.47 18.89
CA PRO A 4 -8.18 -15.79 18.63
C PRO A 4 -7.94 -15.36 17.16
N PRO A 5 -8.44 -16.01 16.08
CA PRO A 5 -7.95 -15.71 14.72
C PRO A 5 -8.53 -14.42 14.12
N ILE A 6 -9.64 -13.89 14.66
CA ILE A 6 -10.28 -12.69 14.11
C ILE A 6 -9.56 -11.40 14.53
N ARG A 7 -8.89 -11.38 15.68
CA ARG A 7 -8.30 -10.14 16.23
C ARG A 7 -6.95 -9.76 15.62
N LEU A 8 -6.12 -10.74 15.27
CA LEU A 8 -4.79 -10.43 14.71
C LEU A 8 -4.91 -9.87 13.29
N THR A 9 -5.75 -10.48 12.45
CA THR A 9 -5.94 -10.10 11.04
C THR A 9 -6.53 -8.70 10.87
N HIS A 10 -7.41 -8.28 11.78
CA HIS A 10 -8.06 -6.96 11.72
C HIS A 10 -7.18 -5.80 12.14
N ILE A 11 -6.10 -6.03 12.89
CA ILE A 11 -5.15 -4.97 13.30
C ILE A 11 -4.02 -4.87 12.27
N GLU A 12 -3.64 -6.01 11.71
CA GLU A 12 -2.62 -6.13 10.69
C GLU A 12 -2.98 -5.45 9.36
N HIS A 13 -4.24 -5.52 8.95
CA HIS A 13 -4.75 -4.85 7.76
C HIS A 13 -4.63 -3.31 7.81
N PRO A 14 -5.19 -2.61 8.83
CA PRO A 14 -5.19 -1.16 8.89
C PRO A 14 -3.78 -0.58 9.04
N SER A 15 -2.85 -1.24 9.74
CA SER A 15 -1.45 -0.77 9.82
C SER A 15 -0.80 -0.66 8.45
N PHE A 16 -1.02 -1.66 7.58
CA PHE A 16 -0.47 -1.64 6.23
C PHE A 16 -1.21 -0.69 5.30
N MET A 17 -2.53 -0.52 5.46
CA MET A 17 -3.26 0.53 4.74
C MET A 17 -2.73 1.93 5.09
N LEU A 18 -2.33 2.15 6.34
CA LEU A 18 -1.78 3.43 6.79
C LEU A 18 -0.41 3.69 6.16
N ILE A 19 0.47 2.68 6.11
CA ILE A 19 1.77 2.76 5.41
C ILE A 19 1.56 3.01 3.91
N ALA A 20 0.63 2.28 3.27
CA ALA A 20 0.32 2.46 1.86
C ALA A 20 -0.23 3.87 1.58
N ALA A 21 -1.12 4.40 2.43
CA ALA A 21 -1.66 5.75 2.31
C ALA A 21 -0.58 6.83 2.43
N ILE A 22 0.36 6.67 3.37
CA ILE A 22 1.52 7.57 3.49
C ILE A 22 2.37 7.52 2.22
N LEU A 23 2.64 6.33 1.69
CA LEU A 23 3.45 6.16 0.48
C LEU A 23 2.81 6.81 -0.75
N ILE A 24 1.49 6.64 -0.92
CA ILE A 24 0.71 7.27 -2.00
C ILE A 24 0.74 8.79 -1.85
N THR A 25 0.56 9.30 -0.62
CA THR A 25 0.56 10.74 -0.33
C THR A 25 1.92 11.38 -0.63
N ILE A 26 3.01 10.71 -0.25
CA ILE A 26 4.39 11.15 -0.56
C ILE A 26 4.65 11.09 -2.07
N GLY A 27 4.21 10.02 -2.74
CA GLY A 27 4.33 9.86 -4.20
C GLY A 27 3.64 10.99 -4.97
N TYR A 28 2.41 11.34 -4.57
CA TYR A 28 1.66 12.45 -5.15
C TYR A 28 2.35 13.81 -4.92
N SER A 29 2.84 14.04 -3.70
CA SER A 29 3.56 15.28 -3.34
C SER A 29 4.85 15.45 -4.15
N LYS A 30 5.61 14.37 -4.37
CA LYS A 30 6.82 14.38 -5.22
C LYS A 30 6.50 14.55 -6.70
N HIS A 31 5.45 13.90 -7.23
CA HIS A 31 5.01 14.05 -8.61
C HIS A 31 4.69 15.51 -8.97
N LYS A 32 4.02 16.24 -8.06
CA LYS A 32 3.67 17.65 -8.29
C LYS A 32 4.88 18.58 -8.30
N LYS A 33 5.94 18.28 -7.55
CA LYS A 33 7.17 19.10 -7.46
C LYS A 33 8.18 18.85 -8.58
N THR A 34 8.06 17.75 -9.35
CA THR A 34 9.01 17.45 -10.42
C THR A 34 8.62 18.16 -11.73
N LEU A 35 9.42 19.13 -12.17
CA LEU A 35 9.16 19.92 -13.38
C LEU A 35 9.62 19.23 -14.68
N THR A 36 10.48 18.21 -14.59
CA THR A 36 11.04 17.48 -15.73
C THR A 36 10.20 16.25 -16.07
N SER A 37 9.69 16.19 -17.31
CA SER A 37 8.68 15.22 -17.77
C SER A 37 9.09 13.75 -17.56
N GLU A 38 10.35 13.41 -17.82
CA GLU A 38 10.87 12.04 -17.66
C GLU A 38 10.96 11.59 -16.20
N LYS A 39 11.39 12.50 -15.30
CA LYS A 39 11.51 12.20 -13.87
C LYS A 39 10.14 12.10 -13.20
N LYS A 40 9.14 12.82 -13.73
CA LYS A 40 7.75 12.81 -13.26
C LYS A 40 7.12 11.43 -13.35
N PHE A 41 7.23 10.79 -14.52
CA PHE A 41 6.69 9.44 -14.73
C PHE A 41 7.43 8.40 -13.89
N LYS A 42 8.76 8.48 -13.85
CA LYS A 42 9.59 7.53 -13.08
C LYS A 42 9.27 7.52 -11.59
N VAL A 43 9.06 8.70 -10.99
CA VAL A 43 8.69 8.82 -9.58
C VAL A 43 7.28 8.28 -9.32
N LEU A 44 6.33 8.59 -10.21
CA LEU A 44 4.96 8.09 -10.12
C LEU A 44 4.95 6.55 -10.19
N THR A 45 5.58 5.97 -11.21
CA THR A 45 5.62 4.51 -11.40
C THR A 45 6.25 3.81 -10.20
N ILE A 46 7.40 4.28 -9.69
CA ILE A 46 8.07 3.61 -8.56
C ILE A 46 7.22 3.69 -7.28
N THR A 47 6.68 4.86 -6.96
CA THR A 47 5.90 5.04 -5.73
C THR A 47 4.56 4.29 -5.78
N TYR A 48 3.89 4.30 -6.92
CA TYR A 48 2.67 3.52 -7.12
C TYR A 48 2.92 2.01 -7.20
N SER A 49 4.00 1.55 -7.85
CA SER A 49 4.34 0.12 -7.89
C SER A 49 4.63 -0.43 -6.49
N PHE A 50 5.35 0.31 -5.64
CA PHE A 50 5.58 -0.10 -4.25
C PHE A 50 4.28 -0.11 -3.44
N ALA A 51 3.43 0.92 -3.59
CA ALA A 51 2.14 0.96 -2.91
C ALA A 51 1.24 -0.22 -3.34
N LEU A 52 1.22 -0.53 -4.63
CA LEU A 52 0.44 -1.64 -5.19
C LEU A 52 0.97 -2.99 -4.68
N LEU A 53 2.29 -3.21 -4.64
CA LEU A 53 2.88 -4.41 -4.05
C LEU A 53 2.52 -4.60 -2.58
N LEU A 54 2.55 -3.52 -1.79
CA LEU A 54 2.17 -3.54 -0.38
C LEU A 54 0.70 -3.88 -0.19
N ILE A 55 -0.18 -3.31 -0.99
CA ILE A 55 -1.62 -3.61 -0.97
C ILE A 55 -1.85 -5.07 -1.34
N LEU A 56 -1.22 -5.54 -2.43
CA LEU A 56 -1.36 -6.90 -2.93
C LEU A 56 -0.83 -7.96 -1.96
N SER A 57 0.25 -7.66 -1.23
CA SER A 57 0.83 -8.54 -0.21
C SER A 57 -0.08 -8.72 1.01
N ARG A 58 -0.97 -7.77 1.30
CA ARG A 58 -1.84 -7.81 2.49
C ARG A 58 -3.26 -8.24 2.20
N ILE A 59 -3.59 -8.53 0.94
CA ILE A 59 -4.83 -9.23 0.63
C ILE A 59 -4.74 -10.62 1.29
N PRO A 60 -5.73 -11.04 2.09
CA PRO A 60 -5.75 -12.33 2.75
C PRO A 60 -6.10 -13.39 1.71
N TRP A 61 -5.11 -13.76 0.89
CA TRP A 61 -5.22 -14.76 -0.18
C TRP A 61 -5.76 -16.08 0.36
N SER A 62 -5.39 -16.46 1.60
CA SER A 62 -5.90 -17.64 2.28
C SER A 62 -7.40 -17.61 2.54
N ASN A 63 -8.03 -16.44 2.65
CA ASN A 63 -9.47 -16.32 2.87
C ASN A 63 -10.27 -16.34 1.55
N TRP A 64 -9.62 -16.05 0.43
CA TRP A 64 -10.23 -15.99 -0.90
C TRP A 64 -9.98 -17.23 -1.76
N LEU A 65 -8.84 -17.91 -1.57
CA LEU A 65 -8.49 -19.16 -2.24
C LEU A 65 -8.85 -20.41 -1.39
N ALA A 66 -9.56 -20.23 -0.27
CA ALA A 66 -10.09 -21.31 0.57
C ALA A 66 -11.40 -21.88 0.00
#